data_AF-A0A2V9ZZV8-F1
#
_entry.id   AF-A0A2V9ZZV8-F1
#
_cell.length_a   1.000
_cell.length_b   1.000
_cell.length_c   1.000
_cell.angle_alpha   90.00
_cell.angle_beta   90.00
_cell.angle_gamma   90.00
#
_symmetry.space_group_name_H-M   'P 1'
#
loop_
_entity.id
_entity.type
_entity.pdbx_description
1 polymer ?
#
loop_
_entity_poly.entity_id
_entity_poly.type
_entity_poly.pdbx_seq_one_letter_code
_entity_poly.pdbx_strand_id
1 'polypeptide(L)'
;ELAESAIRQSKSFTDQEALSQHLIDYVASSEEDLFKQMQGKPVKQFNGRTVTLNLVGQPVRTFDMTFKQQILSFLVNPNIAFLLLVIGAFALYAEFNHPGAVVPGMVGVVFIVLAIFAFNLLPVRFAAIVMILGAFVLFALEAKFASHGVLTIGGIALLTLGALLLVDAP
;
A
#
# COMPACT_ATOMS: atom_id res chain seq x y z
N GLU A 1 19.33 -9.26 20.51
CA GLU A 1 18.89 -10.67 20.48
C GLU A 1 17.38 -10.83 20.36
N LEU A 2 16.56 -10.27 21.26
CA LEU A 2 15.09 -10.38 21.17
C LEU A 2 14.46 -9.65 19.95
N ALA A 3 14.96 -8.47 19.61
CA ALA A 3 14.58 -7.80 18.37
C ALA A 3 15.04 -8.58 17.11
N GLU A 4 16.09 -9.38 17.22
CA GLU A 4 16.60 -10.20 16.12
C GLU A 4 15.77 -11.49 15.95
N SER A 5 15.32 -12.11 17.04
CA SER A 5 14.42 -13.27 16.98
C SER A 5 13.04 -12.91 16.44
N ALA A 6 12.55 -11.69 16.65
CA ALA A 6 11.33 -11.19 16.01
C ALA A 6 11.43 -11.26 14.46
N ILE A 7 12.60 -10.93 13.91
CA ILE A 7 12.84 -10.96 12.45
C ILE A 7 13.16 -12.37 11.96
N ARG A 8 14.01 -13.13 12.66
CA ARG A 8 14.47 -14.45 12.22
C ARG A 8 13.46 -15.57 12.43
N GLN A 9 12.56 -15.42 13.41
CA GLN A 9 11.65 -16.47 13.84
C GLN A 9 10.17 -16.06 13.70
N SER A 10 9.88 -14.89 13.09
CA SER A 10 8.53 -14.29 12.98
C SER A 10 7.75 -14.31 14.30
N LYS A 11 8.45 -14.12 15.43
CA LYS A 11 7.82 -14.18 16.75
C LYS A 11 7.08 -12.88 17.03
N SER A 12 5.77 -12.97 17.24
CA SER A 12 4.94 -11.86 17.71
C SER A 12 4.80 -11.91 19.22
N PHE A 13 4.87 -10.76 19.88
CA PHE A 13 4.76 -10.64 21.33
C PHE A 13 3.46 -9.91 21.68
N THR A 14 2.76 -10.38 22.70
CA THR A 14 1.65 -9.64 23.30
C THR A 14 2.16 -8.40 24.04
N ASP A 15 1.27 -7.46 24.36
CA ASP A 15 1.58 -6.25 25.12
C ASP A 15 2.29 -6.55 26.46
N GLN A 16 1.80 -7.53 27.21
CA GLN A 16 2.43 -7.95 28.48
C GLN A 16 3.78 -8.62 28.28
N GLU A 17 3.92 -9.47 27.26
CA GLU A 17 5.19 -10.11 26.93
C GLU A 17 6.24 -9.07 26.52
N ALA A 18 5.85 -8.10 25.68
CA ALA A 18 6.70 -7.00 25.26
C ALA A 18 7.17 -6.13 26.44
N LEU A 19 6.29 -5.87 27.41
CA LEU A 19 6.65 -5.12 28.63
C LEU A 19 7.64 -5.91 29.49
N SER A 20 7.36 -7.21 29.74
CA SER A 20 8.24 -8.06 30.55
C SER A 20 9.65 -8.22 29.94
N GLN A 21 9.73 -8.23 28.62
CA GLN A 21 10.96 -8.37 27.85
C GLN A 21 11.61 -7.02 27.50
N HIS A 22 11.09 -5.91 28.05
CA HIS A 22 11.62 -4.56 27.85
C HIS A 22 11.70 -4.14 26.38
N LEU A 23 10.76 -4.62 25.56
CA LEU A 23 10.58 -4.18 24.16
C LEU A 23 9.77 -2.89 24.09
N ILE A 24 8.93 -2.64 25.10
CA ILE A 24 8.17 -1.41 25.30
C ILE A 24 8.32 -0.98 26.76
N ASP A 25 8.15 0.32 27.03
CA ASP A 25 8.28 0.88 28.37
C ASP A 25 6.94 0.90 29.14
N TYR A 26 5.82 1.02 28.43
CA TYR A 26 4.48 1.23 29.00
C TYR A 26 3.40 0.47 28.26
N VAL A 27 2.39 0.04 29.00
CA VAL A 27 1.09 -0.37 28.49
C VAL A 27 0.07 0.51 29.20
N ALA A 28 -0.67 1.31 28.43
CA ALA A 28 -1.63 2.27 28.95
C ALA A 28 -2.99 2.06 28.28
N SER A 29 -4.07 2.15 29.06
CA SER A 29 -5.43 1.92 28.55
C SER A 29 -6.04 3.17 27.91
N SER A 30 -5.44 4.34 28.09
CA SER A 30 -5.85 5.60 27.49
C SER A 30 -4.68 6.60 27.38
N GLU A 31 -4.86 7.66 26.60
CA GLU A 31 -3.88 8.75 26.50
C GLU A 31 -3.62 9.42 27.86
N GLU A 32 -4.66 9.63 28.66
CA GLU A 32 -4.52 10.19 30.02
C GLU A 32 -3.73 9.29 30.95
N ASP A 33 -3.95 7.97 30.87
CA ASP A 33 -3.21 6.99 31.65
C ASP A 33 -1.72 6.97 31.22
N LEU A 34 -1.46 7.02 29.91
CA LEU A 34 -0.10 7.12 29.38
C LEU A 34 0.60 8.39 29.89
N PHE A 35 -0.07 9.55 29.88
CA PHE A 35 0.52 10.79 30.37
C PHE A 35 0.82 10.75 31.86
N LYS A 36 -0.02 10.10 32.66
CA LYS A 36 0.25 9.86 34.09
C LYS A 36 1.45 8.95 34.28
N GLN A 37 1.54 7.85 33.52
CA GLN A 37 2.66 6.91 33.60
C GLN A 37 4.00 7.51 33.16
N MET A 38 3.98 8.46 32.22
CA MET A 38 5.18 9.15 31.70
C MET A 38 5.56 10.41 32.49
N GLN A 39 4.66 10.90 33.36
CA GLN A 39 4.87 12.12 34.13
C GLN A 39 6.12 12.05 35.00
N GLY A 40 6.98 13.08 34.91
CA GLY A 40 8.17 13.21 35.76
C GLY A 40 9.31 12.28 35.37
N LYS A 41 9.19 11.49 34.30
CA LYS A 41 10.25 10.60 33.86
C LYS A 41 11.23 11.29 32.91
N PRO A 42 12.55 11.03 33.05
CA PRO A 42 13.56 11.55 32.15
C PRO A 42 13.51 10.81 30.81
N VAL A 43 13.38 11.54 29.71
CA VAL A 43 13.49 11.01 28.35
C VAL A 43 14.70 11.60 27.66
N LYS A 44 15.53 10.71 27.11
CA LYS A 44 16.72 11.09 26.34
C LYS A 44 16.32 11.39 24.90
N GLN A 45 16.47 12.65 24.50
CA GLN A 45 16.25 13.07 23.12
C GLN A 45 17.41 12.63 22.21
N PHE A 46 17.15 12.56 20.90
CA PHE A 46 18.17 12.25 19.88
C PHE A 46 19.38 13.19 19.90
N ASN A 47 19.20 14.43 20.39
CA ASN A 47 20.27 15.42 20.56
C ASN A 47 21.12 15.21 21.83
N GLY A 48 20.90 14.12 22.58
CA GLY A 48 21.63 13.78 23.80
C GLY A 48 21.16 14.50 25.07
N ARG A 49 20.18 15.42 24.98
CA ARG A 49 19.61 16.08 26.16
C ARG A 49 18.58 15.18 26.84
N THR A 50 18.60 15.18 28.17
CA THR A 50 17.57 14.53 28.98
C THR A 50 16.53 15.58 29.37
N VAL A 51 15.28 15.36 28.98
CA VAL A 51 14.16 16.25 29.32
C VAL A 51 13.18 15.49 30.20
N THR A 52 12.75 16.10 31.29
CA THR A 52 11.69 15.56 32.14
C THR A 52 10.35 15.89 31.52
N LEU A 53 9.52 14.87 31.29
CA LEU A 53 8.21 15.04 30.69
C LEU A 53 7.18 15.56 31.70
N ASN A 54 6.47 16.63 31.34
CA ASN A 54 5.34 17.16 32.08
C ASN A 54 4.12 17.19 31.15
N LEU A 55 3.34 16.12 31.17
CA LEU A 55 2.27 15.84 30.21
C LEU A 55 0.87 15.96 30.83
N VAL A 56 0.75 15.82 32.16
CA VAL A 56 -0.54 15.89 32.85
C VAL A 56 -1.12 17.31 32.73
N GLY A 57 -2.35 17.40 32.23
CA GLY A 57 -3.07 18.67 32.04
C GLY A 57 -2.67 19.46 30.80
N GLN A 58 -1.82 18.90 29.92
CA GLN A 58 -1.51 19.52 28.63
C GLN A 58 -2.60 19.21 27.59
N PRO A 59 -2.96 20.17 26.73
CA PRO A 59 -3.92 19.93 25.66
C PRO A 59 -3.32 19.02 24.58
N VAL A 60 -4.02 17.93 24.26
CA VAL A 60 -3.67 17.06 23.14
C VAL A 60 -4.02 17.77 21.84
N ARG A 61 -3.04 17.86 20.93
CA ARG A 61 -3.26 18.34 19.56
C ARG A 61 -3.05 17.18 18.60
N THR A 62 -4.12 16.78 17.94
CA THR A 62 -4.06 15.80 16.87
C THR A 62 -3.48 16.45 15.62
N PHE A 63 -2.59 15.73 14.95
CA PHE A 63 -2.08 16.13 13.64
C PHE A 63 -2.71 15.21 12.60
N ASP A 64 -3.85 15.65 12.07
CA ASP A 64 -4.55 14.90 11.04
C ASP A 64 -3.79 14.96 9.72
N MET A 65 -4.03 13.95 8.88
CA MET A 65 -3.48 13.93 7.53
C MET A 65 -4.05 15.09 6.72
N THR A 66 -3.17 15.85 6.08
CA THR A 66 -3.55 16.85 5.09
C THR A 66 -4.22 16.19 3.87
N PHE A 67 -5.03 16.93 3.11
CA PHE A 67 -5.69 16.43 1.90
C PHE A 67 -4.70 15.75 0.92
N LYS A 68 -3.51 16.31 0.76
CA LYS A 68 -2.43 15.72 -0.05
C LYS A 68 -1.99 14.35 0.50
N GLN A 69 -1.81 14.24 1.81
CA GLN A 69 -1.43 12.98 2.45
C GLN A 69 -2.55 11.94 2.36
N GLN A 70 -3.81 12.35 2.44
CA GLN A 70 -4.95 11.45 2.26
C GLN A 70 -4.98 10.86 0.85
N ILE A 71 -4.84 11.70 -0.20
CA ILE A 71 -4.75 11.23 -1.59
C ILE A 71 -3.55 10.30 -1.77
N LEU A 72 -2.38 10.69 -1.24
CA LEU A 72 -1.18 9.88 -1.38
C LEU A 72 -1.34 8.52 -0.68
N SER A 73 -1.89 8.50 0.53
CA SER A 73 -2.14 7.27 1.27
C SER A 73 -3.17 6.37 0.58
N PHE A 74 -4.15 6.95 -0.10
CA PHE A 74 -5.10 6.21 -0.93
C PHE A 74 -4.40 5.59 -2.14
N LEU A 75 -3.57 6.36 -2.85
CA LEU A 75 -2.83 5.88 -4.02
C LEU A 75 -1.79 4.81 -3.68
N VAL A 76 -1.11 4.93 -2.55
CA VAL A 76 -0.07 3.97 -2.10
C VAL A 76 -0.69 2.69 -1.53
N ASN A 77 -2.01 2.52 -1.56
CA ASN A 77 -2.61 1.22 -1.27
C ASN A 77 -2.48 0.30 -2.50
N PRO A 78 -1.84 -0.87 -2.39
CA PRO A 78 -1.61 -1.76 -3.53
C PRO A 78 -2.88 -2.22 -4.23
N ASN A 79 -3.96 -2.44 -3.47
CA ASN A 79 -5.25 -2.86 -4.04
C ASN A 79 -5.86 -1.73 -4.89
N ILE A 80 -5.72 -0.49 -4.45
CA ILE A 80 -6.21 0.69 -5.18
C ILE A 80 -5.38 0.90 -6.44
N ALA A 81 -4.06 0.81 -6.34
CA ALA A 81 -3.16 0.91 -7.48
C ALA A 81 -3.46 -0.15 -8.55
N PHE A 82 -3.71 -1.39 -8.13
CA PHE A 82 -4.14 -2.47 -9.02
C PHE A 82 -5.49 -2.18 -9.70
N LEU A 83 -6.49 -1.72 -8.94
CA LEU A 83 -7.79 -1.36 -9.51
C LEU A 83 -7.67 -0.23 -10.53
N LEU A 84 -6.86 0.80 -10.26
CA LEU A 84 -6.59 1.88 -11.23
C LEU A 84 -5.98 1.34 -12.52
N LEU A 85 -5.03 0.41 -12.42
CA LEU A 85 -4.42 -0.25 -13.59
C LEU A 85 -5.46 -1.02 -14.41
N VAL A 86 -6.28 -1.86 -13.74
CA VAL A 86 -7.28 -2.69 -14.41
C VAL A 86 -8.36 -1.84 -15.07
N ILE A 87 -8.89 -0.85 -14.36
CA ILE A 87 -9.92 0.06 -14.90
C ILE A 87 -9.33 0.89 -16.05
N GLY A 88 -8.12 1.41 -15.88
CA GLY A 88 -7.45 2.19 -16.92
C GLY A 88 -7.23 1.38 -18.19
N ALA A 89 -6.72 0.15 -18.06
CA ALA A 89 -6.50 -0.74 -19.17
C ALA A 89 -7.82 -1.23 -19.82
N PHE A 90 -8.88 -1.44 -19.04
CA PHE A 90 -10.21 -1.75 -19.58
C PHE A 90 -10.82 -0.56 -20.35
N ALA A 91 -10.63 0.67 -19.87
CA ALA A 91 -11.07 1.87 -20.56
C ALA A 91 -10.33 2.07 -21.90
N LEU A 92 -9.01 1.80 -21.93
CA LEU A 92 -8.26 1.77 -23.18
C LEU A 92 -8.75 0.65 -24.11
N TYR A 93 -8.98 -0.55 -23.57
CA TYR A 93 -9.55 -1.67 -24.34
C TYR A 93 -10.91 -1.29 -24.96
N ALA A 94 -11.77 -0.60 -24.23
CA ALA A 94 -13.05 -0.13 -24.74
C ALA A 94 -12.88 0.86 -25.91
N GLU A 95 -11.93 1.80 -25.81
CA GLU A 95 -11.62 2.75 -26.88
C GLU A 95 -11.08 2.05 -28.14
N PHE A 96 -10.26 1.01 -27.98
CA PHE A 96 -9.78 0.22 -29.12
C PHE A 96 -10.89 -0.54 -29.85
N ASN A 97 -11.95 -0.94 -29.15
CA ASN A 97 -13.08 -1.65 -29.74
C ASN A 97 -14.11 -0.70 -30.37
N HIS A 98 -14.25 0.52 -29.84
CA HIS A 98 -15.16 1.55 -30.34
C HIS A 98 -14.39 2.85 -30.59
N PRO A 99 -13.57 2.90 -31.65
CA PRO A 99 -12.75 4.07 -31.93
C PRO A 99 -13.61 5.31 -32.14
N GLY A 100 -13.32 6.39 -31.40
CA GLY A 100 -14.04 7.66 -31.48
C GLY A 100 -14.71 8.09 -30.16
N ALA A 101 -14.67 7.25 -29.13
CA ALA A 101 -15.05 7.66 -27.78
C ALA A 101 -13.84 8.33 -27.09
N VAL A 102 -13.68 9.64 -27.25
CA VAL A 102 -12.55 10.36 -26.64
C VAL A 102 -12.49 10.18 -25.10
N VAL A 103 -13.64 9.90 -24.46
CA VAL A 103 -13.78 9.77 -23.01
C VAL A 103 -13.07 8.52 -22.44
N PRO A 104 -13.34 7.27 -22.88
CA PRO A 104 -12.61 6.10 -22.37
C PRO A 104 -11.10 6.14 -22.58
N GLY A 105 -10.64 6.68 -23.73
CA GLY A 105 -9.20 6.83 -24.00
C GLY A 105 -8.52 7.74 -22.97
N MET A 106 -9.08 8.92 -22.71
CA MET A 106 -8.53 9.88 -21.74
C MET A 106 -8.52 9.31 -20.32
N VAL A 107 -9.65 8.73 -19.88
CA VAL A 107 -9.76 8.12 -18.54
C VAL A 107 -8.76 6.98 -18.39
N GLY A 108 -8.62 6.15 -19.43
CA GLY A 108 -7.66 5.05 -19.47
C GLY A 108 -6.22 5.50 -19.26
N VAL A 109 -5.78 6.51 -20.02
CA VAL A 109 -4.41 7.05 -19.88
C VAL A 109 -4.17 7.63 -18.49
N VAL A 110 -5.10 8.45 -17.98
CA VAL A 110 -4.96 9.06 -16.64
C VAL A 110 -4.84 7.99 -15.56
N PHE A 111 -5.69 6.95 -15.61
CA PHE A 111 -5.71 5.89 -14.61
C PHE A 111 -4.44 5.03 -14.67
N ILE A 112 -3.92 4.75 -15.87
CA ILE A 112 -2.64 4.06 -16.02
C ILE A 112 -1.48 4.91 -15.48
N VAL A 113 -1.43 6.21 -15.77
CA VAL A 113 -0.38 7.09 -15.25
C VAL A 113 -0.41 7.15 -13.71
N LEU A 114 -1.60 7.24 -13.12
CA LEU A 114 -1.78 7.21 -11.66
C LEU A 114 -1.36 5.86 -11.07
N ALA A 115 -1.69 4.74 -11.72
CA ALA A 115 -1.28 3.41 -11.27
C ALA A 115 0.26 3.25 -11.32
N ILE A 116 0.91 3.70 -12.41
CA ILE A 116 2.37 3.68 -12.54
C ILE A 116 3.02 4.53 -11.45
N PHE A 117 2.47 5.72 -11.16
CA PHE A 117 2.95 6.55 -10.06
C PHE A 117 2.83 5.83 -8.72
N ALA A 118 1.67 5.23 -8.42
CA ALA A 118 1.47 4.45 -7.19
C ALA A 118 2.45 3.26 -7.07
N PHE A 119 2.67 2.54 -8.17
CA PHE A 119 3.64 1.45 -8.24
C PHE A 119 5.09 1.92 -8.02
N ASN A 120 5.45 3.13 -8.43
CA ASN A 120 6.78 3.66 -8.13
C ASN A 120 7.03 3.85 -6.61
N LEU A 121 5.96 4.08 -5.83
CA LEU A 121 6.04 4.25 -4.38
C LEU A 121 5.94 2.92 -3.61
N LEU A 122 5.56 1.83 -4.28
CA LEU A 122 5.36 0.50 -3.69
C LEU A 122 6.53 -0.43 -4.02
N PRO A 123 6.87 -1.41 -3.15
CA PRO A 123 7.82 -2.47 -3.47
C PRO A 123 7.16 -3.51 -4.41
N VAL A 124 6.90 -3.13 -5.66
CA VAL A 124 6.21 -3.97 -6.66
C VAL A 124 7.21 -4.75 -7.50
N ARG A 125 6.81 -5.96 -7.90
CA ARG A 125 7.56 -6.76 -8.87
C ARG A 125 7.29 -6.29 -10.29
N PHE A 126 8.31 -5.81 -10.99
CA PHE A 126 8.19 -5.42 -12.41
C PHE A 126 7.67 -6.57 -13.30
N ALA A 127 8.01 -7.83 -12.98
CA ALA A 127 7.50 -8.99 -13.70
C ALA A 127 5.97 -9.08 -13.66
N ALA A 128 5.34 -8.75 -12.52
CA ALA A 128 3.90 -8.76 -12.35
C ALA A 128 3.21 -7.69 -13.22
N ILE A 129 3.81 -6.50 -13.30
CA ILE A 129 3.31 -5.41 -14.17
C ILE A 129 3.32 -5.86 -15.64
N VAL A 130 4.41 -6.49 -16.09
CA VAL A 130 4.52 -6.99 -17.47
C VAL A 130 3.49 -8.08 -17.74
N MET A 131 3.22 -8.98 -16.79
CA MET A 131 2.17 -9.99 -16.93
C MET A 131 0.78 -9.35 -17.09
N ILE A 132 0.44 -8.35 -16.27
CA ILE A 132 -0.85 -7.64 -16.35
C ILE A 132 -0.98 -6.93 -17.71
N LEU A 133 0.04 -6.18 -18.12
CA LEU A 133 0.02 -5.51 -19.43
C LEU A 133 -0.10 -6.53 -20.58
N GLY A 134 0.61 -7.66 -20.48
CA GLY A 134 0.52 -8.76 -21.43
C GLY A 134 -0.90 -9.34 -21.54
N ALA A 135 -1.62 -9.46 -20.42
CA ALA A 135 -3.02 -9.91 -20.43
C ALA A 135 -3.91 -8.98 -21.26
N PHE A 136 -3.79 -7.67 -21.09
CA PHE A 136 -4.56 -6.69 -21.87
C PHE A 136 -4.19 -6.69 -23.36
N VAL A 137 -2.92 -6.94 -23.70
CA VAL A 137 -2.51 -7.14 -25.09
C VAL A 137 -3.17 -8.40 -25.68
N LEU A 138 -3.20 -9.52 -24.94
CA LEU A 138 -3.89 -10.74 -25.40
C LEU A 138 -5.40 -10.52 -25.57
N PHE A 139 -6.05 -9.80 -24.66
CA PHE A 139 -7.47 -9.44 -24.81
C PHE A 139 -7.72 -8.59 -26.06
N ALA A 140 -6.87 -7.59 -26.31
CA ALA A 140 -6.96 -6.77 -27.52
C ALA A 140 -6.70 -7.59 -28.80
N LEU A 141 -5.79 -8.57 -28.75
CA LEU A 141 -5.54 -9.46 -29.87
C LEU A 141 -6.71 -10.41 -30.13
N GLU A 142 -7.37 -10.98 -29.11
CA GLU A 142 -8.58 -11.80 -29.30
C GLU A 142 -9.69 -10.98 -29.99
N ALA A 143 -9.86 -9.73 -29.58
CA ALA A 143 -10.89 -8.86 -30.18
C ALA A 143 -10.65 -8.61 -31.67
N LYS A 144 -9.40 -8.64 -32.14
CA LYS A 144 -9.03 -8.48 -33.55
C LYS A 144 -8.94 -9.80 -34.32
N PHE A 145 -8.41 -10.81 -33.67
CA PHE A 145 -8.19 -12.15 -34.20
C PHE A 145 -9.07 -13.09 -33.39
N ALA A 146 -10.25 -13.42 -33.92
CA ALA A 146 -11.16 -14.36 -33.28
C ALA A 146 -10.46 -15.72 -33.15
N SER A 147 -9.85 -15.97 -32.00
CA SER A 147 -9.02 -17.16 -31.73
C SER A 147 -9.81 -18.24 -30.98
N HIS A 148 -11.14 -18.10 -30.96
CA HIS A 148 -12.08 -18.95 -30.23
C HIS A 148 -11.83 -18.97 -28.71
N GLY A 149 -11.29 -17.87 -28.17
CA GLY A 149 -11.12 -17.66 -26.72
C GLY A 149 -9.79 -18.15 -26.14
N VAL A 150 -8.87 -18.68 -26.95
CA VAL A 150 -7.56 -19.15 -26.47
C VAL A 150 -6.73 -18.00 -25.90
N LEU A 151 -6.68 -16.85 -26.59
CA LEU A 151 -5.96 -15.67 -26.09
C LEU A 151 -6.64 -15.10 -24.84
N THR A 152 -7.98 -15.18 -24.74
CA THR A 152 -8.72 -14.78 -23.54
C THR A 152 -8.34 -15.62 -22.32
N ILE A 153 -8.26 -16.95 -22.45
CA ILE A 153 -7.87 -17.83 -21.34
C ILE A 153 -6.43 -17.52 -20.91
N GLY A 154 -5.51 -17.36 -21.86
CA GLY A 154 -4.13 -16.96 -21.57
C GLY A 154 -4.03 -15.59 -20.89
N GLY A 155 -4.85 -14.63 -21.32
CA GLY A 155 -4.96 -13.30 -20.72
C GLY A 155 -5.48 -13.36 -19.29
N ILE A 156 -6.53 -14.13 -19.01
CA ILE A 156 -7.06 -14.32 -17.64
C ILE A 156 -5.99 -14.93 -16.74
N ALA A 157 -5.24 -15.93 -17.22
CA ALA A 157 -4.17 -16.55 -16.45
C ALA A 157 -3.05 -15.55 -16.12
N LEU A 158 -2.58 -14.78 -17.11
CA LEU A 158 -1.57 -13.73 -16.91
C LEU A 158 -2.05 -12.63 -15.97
N LEU A 159 -3.30 -12.20 -16.09
CA LEU A 159 -3.88 -11.18 -15.22
C LEU A 159 -3.96 -11.68 -13.77
N THR A 160 -4.38 -12.93 -13.57
CA THR A 160 -4.50 -13.54 -12.25
C THR A 160 -3.12 -13.70 -11.60
N LEU A 161 -2.15 -14.25 -12.34
CA LEU A 161 -0.78 -14.41 -11.83
C LEU A 161 -0.12 -13.06 -11.57
N GLY A 162 -0.29 -12.08 -12.46
CA GLY A 162 0.22 -10.74 -12.28
C GLY A 162 -0.41 -10.03 -11.06
N ALA A 163 -1.70 -10.19 -10.83
CA ALA A 163 -2.38 -9.64 -9.66
C ALA A 163 -1.86 -10.25 -8.35
N LEU A 164 -1.70 -11.58 -8.30
CA LEU A 164 -1.19 -12.30 -7.13
C LEU A 164 0.27 -11.95 -6.81
N LEU A 165 1.09 -11.72 -7.84
CA LEU A 165 2.52 -11.44 -7.70
C LEU A 165 2.85 -9.95 -7.62
N LEU A 166 1.83 -9.07 -7.63
CA LEU A 166 2.03 -7.63 -7.75
C LEU A 166 2.79 -7.07 -6.54
N VAL A 167 2.35 -7.40 -5.33
CA VAL A 167 2.94 -6.87 -4.09
C VAL A 167 3.95 -7.85 -3.55
N ASP A 168 5.22 -7.43 -3.44
CA ASP A 168 6.16 -8.08 -2.52
C ASP A 168 5.82 -7.56 -1.11
N ALA A 169 4.88 -8.23 -0.44
CA ALA A 169 4.74 -8.12 1.00
C ALA A 169 5.58 -9.25 1.65
N PRO A 170 6.37 -8.95 2.70
CA PRO A 170 7.00 -10.01 3.50
C PRO A 170 5.96 -10.90 4.19
#